data_AF-A0A7C6ZF49-F1
#
_entry.id   AF-A0A7C6ZF49-F1
#
_cell.length_a   1.000
_cell.length_b   1.000
_cell.length_c   1.000
_cell.angle_alpha   90.00
_cell.angle_beta   90.00
_cell.angle_gamma   90.00
#
_symmetry.space_group_name_H-M   'P 1'
#
loop_
_entity.id
_entity.type
_entity.pdbx_description
1 polymer ?
#
loop_
_entity_poly.entity_id
_entity_poly.type
_entity_poly.pdbx_seq_one_letter_code
_entity_poly.pdbx_strand_id
1 'polypeptide(L)'
;MKLSPRLKQVAALVPKGSIVADIGSDHAFLPVYLVKQGLCPRVIAGEINEKPYLLALQQVEKSGLATSIQVRRGDGLKILAPGEVDVVVLAGMGGRTIRKIMCDSPEVTESVRRFILQPMTEAEEIRLWLSRHYFRITAEALVKEKGHFYEVIVVEHGLEPASAEIILTLGPRLVAEKHPLLREHLNILIRREQAILRQMEGRAGLSTENWERMRAIKTRLARLEGIRACL
;
A
#
# COMPACT_ATOMS: atom_id res chain seq x y z
N MET A 1 2.79 -14.14 18.67
CA MET A 1 1.98 -14.04 17.44
C MET A 1 2.92 -13.82 16.26
N LYS A 2 2.74 -14.53 15.15
CA LYS A 2 3.58 -14.41 13.96
C LYS A 2 2.83 -13.62 12.90
N LEU A 3 3.31 -12.43 12.56
CA LEU A 3 2.76 -11.65 11.44
C LEU A 3 2.95 -12.40 10.12
N SER A 4 2.02 -12.17 9.20
CA SER A 4 2.16 -12.59 7.81
C SER A 4 3.35 -11.89 7.15
N PRO A 5 3.97 -12.46 6.10
CA PRO A 5 5.05 -11.78 5.38
C PRO A 5 4.69 -10.35 4.95
N ARG A 6 3.46 -10.12 4.47
CA ARG A 6 2.96 -8.78 4.11
C ARG A 6 2.97 -7.81 5.29
N LEU A 7 2.37 -8.19 6.43
CA LEU A 7 2.36 -7.32 7.61
C LEU A 7 3.75 -7.15 8.24
N LYS A 8 4.63 -8.15 8.14
CA LYS A 8 6.04 -7.99 8.55
C LYS A 8 6.76 -6.95 7.71
N GLN A 9 6.53 -6.95 6.39
CA GLN A 9 7.14 -5.95 5.50
C GLN A 9 6.66 -4.54 5.85
N VAL A 10 5.37 -4.37 6.14
CA VAL A 10 4.81 -3.11 6.64
C VAL A 10 5.47 -2.71 7.95
N ALA A 11 5.55 -3.62 8.94
CA ALA A 11 6.18 -3.35 10.22
C ALA A 11 7.66 -2.94 10.11
N ALA A 12 8.40 -3.53 9.16
CA ALA A 12 9.81 -3.23 8.93
C ALA A 12 10.06 -1.80 8.40
N LEU A 13 9.03 -1.16 7.83
CA LEU A 13 9.10 0.21 7.29
C LEU A 13 8.68 1.28 8.31
N VAL A 14 8.20 0.86 9.48
CA VAL A 14 7.85 1.74 10.60
C VAL A 14 9.14 2.22 11.30
N PRO A 15 9.40 3.54 11.36
CA PRO A 15 10.51 4.08 12.14
C PRO A 15 10.43 3.67 13.61
N LYS A 16 11.53 3.15 14.16
CA LYS A 16 11.59 2.84 15.59
C LYS A 16 11.33 4.11 16.42
N GLY A 17 10.52 3.99 17.45
CA GLY A 17 10.17 5.08 18.38
C GLY A 17 8.96 5.91 17.94
N SER A 18 8.40 5.72 16.74
CA SER A 18 7.25 6.48 16.27
C SER A 18 5.96 6.10 16.99
N ILE A 19 5.07 7.08 17.18
CA ILE A 19 3.66 6.86 17.50
C ILE A 19 2.92 6.54 16.21
N VAL A 20 2.25 5.38 16.16
CA VAL A 20 1.64 4.86 14.94
C VAL A 20 0.11 4.83 15.05
N ALA A 21 -0.60 5.16 13.98
CA ALA A 21 -1.98 4.73 13.78
C ALA A 21 -2.06 3.64 12.71
N ASP A 22 -2.70 2.51 13.01
CA ASP A 22 -3.01 1.44 12.06
C ASP A 22 -4.51 1.43 11.77
N ILE A 23 -4.91 1.85 10.57
CA ILE A 23 -6.31 2.04 10.20
C ILE A 23 -6.80 0.82 9.43
N GLY A 24 -7.93 0.25 9.87
CA GLY A 24 -8.42 -1.04 9.38
C GLY A 24 -7.50 -2.18 9.83
N SER A 25 -7.11 -2.15 11.10
CA SER A 25 -6.04 -2.98 11.68
C SER A 25 -6.26 -4.49 11.58
N ASP A 26 -7.52 -4.91 11.47
CA ASP A 26 -8.01 -6.29 11.38
C ASP A 26 -7.38 -7.18 12.46
N HIS A 27 -8.01 -7.15 13.64
CA HIS A 27 -7.58 -7.85 14.87
C HIS A 27 -6.37 -7.26 15.61
N ALA A 28 -5.97 -6.01 15.36
CA ALA A 28 -4.85 -5.36 16.08
C ALA A 28 -3.51 -6.11 15.98
N PHE A 29 -3.33 -6.93 14.95
CA PHE A 29 -2.15 -7.79 14.82
C PHE A 29 -0.86 -6.99 14.62
N LEU A 30 -0.88 -5.99 13.74
CA LEU A 30 0.27 -5.10 13.54
C LEU A 30 0.56 -4.27 14.81
N PRO A 31 -0.41 -3.60 15.45
CA PRO A 31 -0.21 -2.88 16.72
C PRO A 31 0.44 -3.72 17.81
N VAL A 32 -0.08 -4.92 18.05
CA VAL A 32 0.46 -5.84 19.06
C VAL A 32 1.89 -6.24 18.72
N TYR A 33 2.19 -6.49 17.44
CA TYR A 33 3.55 -6.81 17.02
C TYR A 33 4.51 -5.63 17.24
N LEU A 34 4.16 -4.43 16.80
CA LEU A 34 5.01 -3.23 16.92
C LEU A 34 5.38 -2.93 18.38
N VAL A 35 4.41 -3.01 19.30
CA VAL A 35 4.66 -2.78 20.72
C VAL A 35 5.46 -3.93 21.34
N LYS A 36 5.11 -5.21 21.07
CA LYS A 36 5.85 -6.36 21.64
C LYS A 36 7.30 -6.44 21.18
N GLN A 37 7.62 -5.91 20.01
CA GLN A 37 8.99 -5.88 19.50
C GLN A 37 9.76 -4.62 19.96
N GLY A 38 9.15 -3.75 20.78
CA GLY A 38 9.77 -2.48 21.20
C GLY A 38 10.04 -1.52 20.04
N LEU A 39 9.28 -1.64 18.95
CA LEU A 39 9.41 -0.78 17.78
C LEU A 39 8.65 0.53 18.00
N CYS A 40 7.49 0.47 18.65
CA CYS A 40 6.66 1.65 18.88
C CYS A 40 6.24 1.74 20.35
N PRO A 41 6.36 2.91 20.99
CA PRO A 41 5.95 3.12 22.38
C PRO A 41 4.42 3.19 22.51
N ARG A 42 3.72 3.63 21.46
CA ARG A 42 2.26 3.78 21.44
C ARG A 42 1.71 3.51 20.04
N VAL A 43 0.57 2.82 19.97
CA VAL A 43 -0.16 2.59 18.72
C VAL A 43 -1.66 2.86 18.90
N ILE A 44 -2.29 3.47 17.91
CA ILE A 44 -3.76 3.60 17.81
C ILE A 44 -4.23 2.62 16.73
N ALA A 45 -5.09 1.67 17.09
CA ALA A 45 -5.74 0.75 16.16
C ALA A 45 -7.14 1.28 15.81
N GLY A 46 -7.36 1.60 14.54
CA GLY A 46 -8.62 2.14 14.03
C GLY A 46 -9.48 1.07 13.37
N GLU A 47 -10.76 1.01 13.74
CA GLU A 47 -11.73 0.09 13.12
C GLU A 47 -13.06 0.80 12.84
N ILE A 48 -13.60 0.67 11.64
CA ILE A 48 -14.90 1.26 11.31
C ILE A 48 -16.07 0.39 11.80
N ASN A 49 -15.92 -0.93 11.64
CA ASN A 49 -16.96 -1.91 11.91
C ASN A 49 -16.89 -2.39 13.36
N GLU A 50 -18.06 -2.60 13.97
CA GLU A 50 -18.16 -3.03 15.38
C GLU A 50 -17.47 -4.35 15.66
N LYS A 51 -17.68 -5.36 14.82
CA LYS A 51 -17.10 -6.69 15.03
C LYS A 51 -15.57 -6.65 15.01
N PRO A 52 -14.88 -6.12 13.97
CA PRO A 52 -13.43 -5.90 14.00
C PRO A 52 -12.95 -5.08 15.20
N TYR A 53 -13.66 -4.01 15.55
CA TYR A 53 -13.35 -3.19 16.72
C TYR A 53 -13.32 -4.00 18.03
N LEU A 54 -14.37 -4.80 18.29
CA LEU A 54 -14.44 -5.66 19.48
C LEU A 54 -13.35 -6.74 19.48
N LEU A 55 -13.01 -7.30 18.31
CA LEU A 55 -11.95 -8.29 18.17
C LEU A 55 -10.57 -7.68 18.43
N ALA A 56 -10.33 -6.46 17.95
CA ALA A 56 -9.11 -5.69 18.22
C ALA A 56 -8.97 -5.38 19.71
N LEU A 57 -10.03 -4.93 20.38
CA LEU A 57 -10.06 -4.72 21.84
C LEU A 57 -9.67 -5.99 22.60
N GLN A 58 -10.33 -7.10 22.30
CA GLN A 58 -10.03 -8.38 22.95
C GLN A 58 -8.58 -8.82 22.70
N GLN A 59 -8.04 -8.61 21.50
CA GLN A 59 -6.67 -8.99 21.19
C GLN A 59 -5.64 -8.13 21.95
N VAL A 60 -5.90 -6.83 22.11
CA VAL A 60 -5.06 -5.91 22.88
C VAL A 60 -5.08 -6.28 24.36
N GLU A 61 -6.25 -6.55 24.92
CA GLU A 61 -6.44 -6.96 26.32
C GLU A 61 -5.75 -8.29 26.60
N LYS A 62 -6.01 -9.33 25.79
CA LYS A 62 -5.34 -10.64 25.88
C LYS A 62 -3.82 -10.55 25.73
N SER A 63 -3.33 -9.50 25.08
CA SER A 63 -1.89 -9.29 24.90
C SER A 63 -1.24 -8.55 26.08
N GLY A 64 -2.03 -8.01 27.01
CA GLY A 64 -1.54 -7.21 28.15
C GLY A 64 -1.03 -5.83 27.74
N LEU A 65 -1.54 -5.26 26.65
CA LEU A 65 -0.98 -4.04 26.01
C LEU A 65 -1.94 -2.85 25.98
N ALA A 66 -3.03 -2.87 26.75
CA ALA A 66 -4.03 -1.81 26.76
C ALA A 66 -3.47 -0.42 27.16
N THR A 67 -2.33 -0.36 27.86
CA THR A 67 -1.65 0.89 28.19
C THR A 67 -0.89 1.50 27.02
N SER A 68 -0.48 0.68 26.04
CA SER A 68 0.34 1.09 24.89
C SER A 68 -0.44 1.09 23.57
N ILE A 69 -1.56 0.37 23.50
CA ILE A 69 -2.41 0.28 22.31
C ILE A 69 -3.82 0.75 22.65
N GLN A 70 -4.25 1.81 21.97
CA GLN A 70 -5.62 2.31 22.05
C GLN A 70 -6.39 1.81 20.85
N VAL A 71 -7.55 1.20 21.06
CA VAL A 71 -8.46 0.80 19.97
C VAL A 71 -9.56 1.83 19.87
N ARG A 72 -9.75 2.41 18.68
CA ARG A 72 -10.77 3.44 18.42
C ARG A 72 -11.69 2.99 17.30
N ARG A 73 -12.99 3.23 17.48
CA ARG A 73 -13.98 2.97 16.44
C ARG A 73 -14.25 4.26 15.65
N GLY A 74 -14.14 4.19 14.33
CA GLY A 74 -14.50 5.31 13.45
C GLY A 74 -14.00 5.14 12.02
N ASP A 75 -14.35 6.11 11.18
CA ASP A 75 -14.09 6.07 9.74
C ASP A 75 -12.74 6.71 9.39
N GLY A 76 -11.80 5.88 8.94
CA GLY A 76 -10.51 6.34 8.43
C GLY A 76 -9.70 7.12 9.48
N LEU A 77 -9.18 8.27 9.06
CA LEU A 77 -8.37 9.16 9.91
C LEU A 77 -9.20 10.05 10.85
N LYS A 78 -10.54 10.01 10.78
CA LYS A 78 -11.42 10.81 11.66
C LYS A 78 -11.32 10.42 13.13
N ILE A 79 -10.68 9.29 13.44
CA ILE A 79 -10.40 8.84 14.81
C ILE A 79 -9.19 9.54 15.44
N LEU A 80 -8.46 10.36 14.66
CA LEU A 80 -7.21 11.00 15.06
C LEU A 80 -7.40 12.51 15.16
N ALA A 81 -6.67 13.12 16.09
CA ALA A 81 -6.43 14.56 16.07
C ALA A 81 -5.19 14.90 15.22
N PRO A 82 -5.11 16.09 14.60
CA PRO A 82 -3.90 16.55 13.93
C PRO A 82 -2.69 16.52 14.88
N GLY A 83 -1.57 15.98 14.42
CA GLY A 83 -0.31 15.84 15.18
C GLY A 83 -0.31 14.73 16.24
N GLU A 84 -1.37 13.93 16.33
CA GLU A 84 -1.48 12.89 17.37
C GLU A 84 -0.52 11.70 17.15
N VAL A 85 -0.17 11.42 15.90
CA VAL A 85 0.67 10.30 15.47
C VAL A 85 1.71 10.77 14.46
N ASP A 86 2.88 10.12 14.48
CA ASP A 86 3.96 10.39 13.51
C ASP A 86 3.75 9.63 12.21
N VAL A 87 3.16 8.43 12.31
CA VAL A 87 3.05 7.46 11.21
C VAL A 87 1.64 6.93 11.12
N VAL A 88 1.10 6.88 9.91
CA VAL A 88 -0.16 6.20 9.60
C VAL A 88 0.11 5.01 8.69
N VAL A 89 -0.47 3.85 9.05
CA VAL A 89 -0.48 2.64 8.23
C VAL A 89 -1.88 2.45 7.65
N LEU A 90 -1.97 2.34 6.33
CA LEU A 90 -3.19 2.01 5.57
C LEU A 90 -2.91 0.75 4.75
N ALA A 91 -3.18 -0.43 5.31
CA ALA A 91 -2.81 -1.70 4.69
C ALA A 91 -4.03 -2.59 4.38
N GLY A 92 -3.95 -3.36 3.29
CA GLY A 92 -5.03 -4.29 2.92
C GLY A 92 -6.24 -3.63 2.27
N MET A 93 -6.13 -2.39 1.82
CA MET A 93 -7.22 -1.61 1.21
C MET A 93 -7.00 -1.37 -0.29
N GLY A 94 -8.05 -1.07 -1.05
CA GLY A 94 -7.90 -0.62 -2.45
C GLY A 94 -7.29 0.79 -2.53
N GLY A 95 -6.55 1.09 -3.60
CA GLY A 95 -5.91 2.39 -3.78
C GLY A 95 -6.88 3.57 -3.71
N ARG A 96 -8.08 3.43 -4.30
CA ARG A 96 -9.14 4.44 -4.17
C ARG A 96 -9.62 4.65 -2.73
N THR A 97 -9.73 3.59 -1.94
CA THR A 97 -10.11 3.69 -0.51
C THR A 97 -9.04 4.41 0.29
N ILE A 98 -7.76 4.06 0.07
CA ILE A 98 -6.62 4.72 0.71
C ILE A 98 -6.65 6.22 0.42
N ARG A 99 -6.79 6.59 -0.86
CA ARG A 99 -6.91 8.00 -1.27
C ARG A 99 -8.07 8.69 -0.55
N LYS A 100 -9.26 8.08 -0.53
CA LYS A 100 -10.45 8.64 0.12
C LYS A 100 -10.20 8.90 1.61
N ILE A 101 -9.60 7.94 2.31
CA ILE A 101 -9.28 8.06 3.74
C ILE A 101 -8.36 9.27 4.01
N MET A 102 -7.36 9.50 3.16
CA MET A 102 -6.48 10.66 3.27
C MET A 102 -7.23 11.98 2.95
N CYS A 103 -7.99 12.00 1.84
CA CYS A 103 -8.73 13.20 1.42
C CYS A 103 -9.83 13.64 2.42
N ASP A 104 -10.47 12.69 3.09
CA ASP A 104 -11.56 12.97 4.03
C ASP A 104 -11.09 13.56 5.37
N SER A 105 -9.79 13.66 5.60
CA SER A 105 -9.21 14.21 6.84
C SER A 105 -7.94 14.99 6.52
N PRO A 106 -8.06 16.14 5.82
CA PRO A 106 -6.91 16.88 5.31
C PRO A 106 -6.01 17.40 6.43
N GLU A 107 -6.56 17.95 7.52
CA GLU A 107 -5.78 18.48 8.65
C GLU A 107 -4.92 17.39 9.32
N VAL A 108 -5.50 16.20 9.53
CA VAL A 108 -4.75 15.04 10.04
C VAL A 108 -3.70 14.64 9.00
N THR A 109 -4.08 14.57 7.73
CA THR A 109 -3.19 14.15 6.65
C THR A 109 -1.96 15.05 6.51
N GLU A 110 -2.13 16.36 6.63
CA GLU A 110 -1.06 17.36 6.59
C GLU A 110 -0.15 17.33 7.82
N SER A 111 -0.67 16.86 8.96
CA SER A 111 0.08 16.78 10.21
C SER A 111 0.95 15.51 10.34
N VAL A 112 0.61 14.45 9.58
CA VAL A 112 1.28 13.16 9.69
C VAL A 112 2.58 13.17 8.90
N ARG A 113 3.69 12.83 9.57
CA ARG A 113 5.02 12.86 8.93
C ARG A 113 5.15 11.81 7.82
N ARG A 114 4.64 10.60 8.06
CA ARG A 114 4.84 9.45 7.16
C ARG A 114 3.59 8.59 7.04
N PHE A 115 3.30 8.18 5.81
CA PHE A 115 2.31 7.14 5.53
C PHE A 115 3.00 5.88 5.01
N ILE A 116 2.52 4.72 5.47
CA ILE A 116 2.89 3.41 4.94
C ILE A 116 1.63 2.80 4.36
N LEU A 117 1.58 2.73 3.04
CA LEU A 117 0.42 2.32 2.28
C LEU A 117 0.66 0.93 1.71
N GLN A 118 -0.29 0.02 1.89
CA GLN A 118 -0.25 -1.29 1.24
C GLN A 118 -1.56 -1.46 0.45
N PRO A 119 -1.61 -0.92 -0.78
CA PRO A 119 -2.76 -1.10 -1.66
C PRO A 119 -2.88 -2.55 -2.14
N MET A 120 -4.10 -3.09 -2.15
CA MET A 120 -4.43 -4.40 -2.72
C MET A 120 -4.72 -4.31 -4.23
N THR A 121 -5.14 -3.13 -4.69
CA THR A 121 -5.44 -2.78 -6.07
C THR A 121 -5.03 -1.33 -6.33
N GLU A 122 -4.89 -0.95 -7.61
CA GLU A 122 -4.71 0.46 -8.02
C GLU A 122 -3.44 1.14 -7.45
N ALA A 123 -2.33 0.39 -7.29
CA ALA A 123 -1.05 0.92 -6.84
C ALA A 123 -0.53 2.06 -7.77
N GLU A 124 -0.74 1.92 -9.09
CA GLU A 124 -0.41 2.94 -10.08
C GLU A 124 -1.20 4.25 -9.85
N GLU A 125 -2.52 4.15 -9.63
CA GLU A 125 -3.39 5.31 -9.44
C GLU A 125 -3.04 6.05 -8.14
N ILE A 126 -2.76 5.34 -7.06
CA ILE A 126 -2.38 5.99 -5.79
C ILE A 126 -1.02 6.68 -5.92
N ARG A 127 -0.02 6.08 -6.58
CA ARG A 127 1.28 6.74 -6.84
C ARG A 127 1.12 8.01 -7.66
N LEU A 128 0.29 7.96 -8.71
CA LEU A 128 0.00 9.13 -9.53
C LEU A 128 -0.67 10.23 -8.69
N TRP A 129 -1.66 9.87 -7.87
CA TRP A 129 -2.33 10.82 -6.99
C TRP A 129 -1.35 11.47 -5.99
N LEU A 130 -0.55 10.66 -5.30
CA LEU A 130 0.48 11.09 -4.35
C LEU A 130 1.44 12.10 -5.00
N SER A 131 1.96 11.78 -6.20
CA SER A 131 2.89 12.65 -6.93
C SER A 131 2.31 14.02 -7.29
N ARG A 132 0.98 14.13 -7.37
CA ARG A 132 0.25 15.37 -7.67
C ARG A 132 -0.17 16.14 -6.43
N HIS A 133 -0.03 15.57 -5.23
CA HIS A 133 -0.58 16.10 -3.99
C HIS A 133 0.51 16.30 -2.91
N TYR A 134 1.71 16.70 -3.33
CA TYR A 134 2.83 17.00 -2.43
C TYR A 134 3.21 15.84 -1.50
N PHE A 135 3.16 14.62 -2.02
CA PHE A 135 3.73 13.44 -1.38
C PHE A 135 4.90 12.90 -2.21
N ARG A 136 6.03 12.70 -1.54
CA ARG A 136 7.21 12.05 -2.08
C ARG A 136 7.22 10.59 -1.67
N ILE A 137 7.42 9.70 -2.62
CA ILE A 137 7.64 8.27 -2.37
C ILE A 137 9.08 8.11 -1.88
N THR A 138 9.26 7.81 -0.61
CA THR A 138 10.58 7.71 0.03
C THR A 138 11.14 6.31 -0.02
N ALA A 139 10.28 5.29 -0.03
CA ALA A 139 10.68 3.90 -0.16
C ALA A 139 9.51 3.07 -0.72
N GLU A 140 9.83 1.95 -1.35
CA GLU A 140 8.85 0.94 -1.71
C GLU A 140 9.40 -0.43 -1.39
N ALA A 141 8.52 -1.37 -1.09
CA ALA A 141 8.89 -2.76 -0.90
C ALA A 141 7.93 -3.66 -1.67
N LEU A 142 8.45 -4.82 -2.06
CA LEU A 142 7.68 -5.85 -2.73
C LEU A 142 7.81 -7.13 -1.94
N VAL A 143 6.68 -7.76 -1.61
CA VAL A 143 6.65 -8.98 -0.79
C VAL A 143 5.78 -10.04 -1.43
N LYS A 144 6.27 -11.28 -1.41
CA LYS A 144 5.54 -12.45 -1.90
C LYS A 144 4.90 -13.19 -0.74
N GLU A 145 3.59 -13.36 -0.78
CA GLU A 145 2.82 -14.11 0.21
C GLU A 145 1.76 -14.97 -0.49
N LYS A 146 1.74 -16.27 -0.18
CA LYS A 146 0.78 -17.26 -0.75
C LYS A 146 0.68 -17.21 -2.29
N GLY A 147 1.81 -16.99 -2.97
CA GLY A 147 1.87 -16.91 -4.43
C GLY A 147 1.46 -15.56 -5.04
N HIS A 148 1.06 -14.60 -4.20
CA HIS A 148 0.72 -13.23 -4.62
C HIS A 148 1.83 -12.25 -4.27
N PHE A 149 1.93 -11.19 -5.05
CA PHE A 149 2.85 -10.07 -4.81
C PHE A 149 2.07 -8.90 -4.24
N TYR A 150 2.60 -8.30 -3.20
CA TYR A 150 2.04 -7.14 -2.52
C TYR A 150 3.07 -6.02 -2.51
N GLU A 151 2.62 -4.83 -2.87
CA GLU A 151 3.41 -3.62 -2.87
C GLU A 151 3.16 -2.84 -1.58
N VAL A 152 4.22 -2.33 -0.97
CA VAL A 152 4.16 -1.37 0.14
C VAL A 152 4.83 -0.08 -0.32
N ILE A 153 4.14 1.04 -0.16
CA ILE A 153 4.56 2.36 -0.60
C ILE A 153 4.72 3.23 0.65
N VAL A 154 5.91 3.74 0.88
CA VAL A 154 6.18 4.69 1.96
C VAL A 154 6.25 6.08 1.38
N VAL A 155 5.46 6.99 1.95
CA VAL A 155 5.44 8.39 1.53
C VAL A 155 5.60 9.34 2.70
N GLU A 156 6.18 10.50 2.42
CA GLU A 156 6.28 11.66 3.30
C GLU A 156 5.90 12.91 2.50
N HIS A 157 5.65 14.03 3.16
CA HIS A 157 5.40 15.28 2.47
C HIS A 157 6.60 15.74 1.65
N GLY A 158 6.35 16.13 0.39
CA GLY A 158 7.39 16.62 -0.52
C GLY A 158 7.02 16.44 -1.99
N LEU A 159 7.83 17.04 -2.86
CA LEU A 159 7.69 16.89 -4.30
C LEU A 159 8.23 15.53 -4.76
N GLU A 160 7.41 14.80 -5.50
CA GLU A 160 7.85 13.58 -6.20
C GLU A 160 8.31 13.92 -7.61
N PRO A 161 9.50 13.46 -8.04
CA PRO A 161 9.94 13.61 -9.42
C PRO A 161 8.95 12.97 -10.41
N ALA A 162 8.73 13.63 -11.54
CA ALA A 162 7.91 13.09 -12.60
C ALA A 162 8.45 11.73 -13.06
N SER A 163 7.56 10.74 -13.11
CA SER A 163 7.86 9.38 -13.54
C SER A 163 6.98 9.02 -14.73
N ALA A 164 7.53 8.25 -15.68
CA ALA A 164 6.72 7.69 -16.75
C ALA A 164 5.65 6.77 -16.17
N GLU A 165 4.48 6.71 -16.82
CA GLU A 165 3.34 5.89 -16.39
C GLU A 165 3.74 4.44 -16.09
N ILE A 166 4.56 3.83 -16.96
CA ILE A 166 5.02 2.46 -16.77
C ILE A 166 5.90 2.27 -15.52
N ILE A 167 6.62 3.32 -15.10
CA ILE A 167 7.41 3.30 -13.88
C ILE A 167 6.50 3.43 -12.66
N LEU A 168 5.42 4.23 -12.75
CA LEU A 168 4.39 4.28 -11.71
C LEU A 168 3.66 2.93 -11.57
N THR A 169 3.42 2.21 -12.67
CA THR A 169 2.89 0.84 -12.60
C THR A 169 3.76 -0.08 -11.74
N LEU A 170 5.08 -0.01 -11.92
CA LEU A 170 6.03 -0.94 -11.31
C LEU A 170 6.52 -0.51 -9.93
N GLY A 171 6.40 0.77 -9.60
CA GLY A 171 7.01 1.38 -8.43
C GLY A 171 8.33 2.08 -8.78
N PRO A 172 8.42 3.43 -8.72
CA PRO A 172 9.63 4.16 -9.06
C PRO A 172 10.83 3.78 -8.19
N ARG A 173 10.64 3.50 -6.90
CA ARG A 173 11.72 3.05 -6.01
C ARG A 173 12.05 1.58 -6.24
N LEU A 174 11.05 0.73 -6.46
CA LEU A 174 11.29 -0.67 -6.82
C LEU A 174 12.17 -0.80 -8.06
N VAL A 175 11.89 -0.01 -9.10
CA VAL A 175 12.68 0.01 -10.35
C VAL A 175 14.06 0.61 -10.12
N ALA A 176 14.15 1.77 -9.46
CA ALA A 176 15.43 2.45 -9.23
C ALA A 176 16.40 1.59 -8.42
N GLU A 177 15.90 0.88 -7.42
CA GLU A 177 16.69 0.01 -6.54
C GLU A 177 16.88 -1.41 -7.11
N LYS A 178 16.29 -1.71 -8.27
CA LYS A 178 16.28 -3.05 -8.87
C LYS A 178 15.86 -4.13 -7.86
N HIS A 179 14.73 -3.91 -7.20
CA HIS A 179 14.28 -4.76 -6.08
C HIS A 179 14.35 -6.26 -6.46
N PRO A 180 14.87 -7.17 -5.61
CA PRO A 180 15.15 -8.56 -5.99
C PRO A 180 13.94 -9.34 -6.53
N LEU A 181 12.76 -9.02 -6.00
CA LEU A 181 11.50 -9.64 -6.42
C LEU A 181 10.84 -8.98 -7.65
N LEU A 182 11.38 -7.86 -8.13
CA LEU A 182 10.78 -7.07 -9.21
C LEU A 182 10.74 -7.86 -10.52
N ARG A 183 11.83 -8.54 -10.90
CA ARG A 183 11.87 -9.33 -12.14
C ARG A 183 10.80 -10.43 -12.16
N GLU A 184 10.56 -11.10 -11.03
CA GLU A 184 9.51 -12.11 -10.91
C GLU A 184 8.10 -11.47 -11.02
N HIS A 185 7.90 -10.32 -10.37
CA HIS A 185 6.65 -9.58 -10.45
C HIS A 185 6.34 -9.08 -11.86
N LEU A 186 7.33 -8.53 -12.57
CA LEU A 186 7.19 -8.15 -13.99
C LEU A 186 6.78 -9.33 -14.85
N ASN A 187 7.35 -10.51 -14.63
CA ASN A 187 6.97 -11.70 -15.39
C ASN A 187 5.49 -12.05 -15.19
N ILE A 188 4.95 -11.85 -13.98
CA ILE A 188 3.52 -12.06 -13.71
C ILE A 188 2.67 -11.01 -14.41
N LEU A 189 3.07 -9.73 -14.35
CA LEU A 189 2.37 -8.65 -15.05
C LEU A 189 2.35 -8.89 -16.57
N ILE A 190 3.51 -9.19 -17.17
CA ILE A 190 3.64 -9.50 -18.60
C ILE A 190 2.74 -10.69 -18.98
N ARG A 191 2.75 -11.78 -18.20
CA ARG A 191 1.90 -12.95 -18.47
C ARG A 191 0.40 -12.61 -18.42
N ARG A 192 -0.02 -11.76 -17.48
CA ARG A 192 -1.40 -11.28 -17.36
C ARG A 192 -1.80 -10.46 -18.59
N GLU A 193 -0.99 -9.48 -18.97
CA GLU A 193 -1.21 -8.64 -20.15
C GLU A 193 -1.26 -9.47 -21.44
N GLN A 194 -0.34 -10.43 -21.61
CA GLN A 194 -0.35 -11.37 -22.74
C GLN A 194 -1.61 -12.25 -22.76
N ALA A 195 -2.10 -12.69 -21.60
CA ALA A 195 -3.32 -13.49 -21.52
C ALA A 195 -4.56 -12.67 -21.94
N ILE A 196 -4.66 -11.41 -21.51
CA ILE A 196 -5.72 -10.49 -21.93
C ILE A 196 -5.64 -10.28 -23.45
N LEU A 197 -4.45 -10.04 -23.99
CA LEU A 197 -4.26 -9.82 -25.41
C LEU A 197 -4.71 -11.04 -26.24
N ARG A 198 -4.32 -12.26 -25.85
CA ARG A 198 -4.75 -13.50 -26.51
C ARG A 198 -6.26 -13.69 -26.49
N GLN A 199 -6.92 -13.37 -25.37
CA GLN A 199 -8.38 -13.44 -25.25
C GLN A 199 -9.07 -12.44 -26.17
N MET A 200 -8.48 -11.27 -26.39
CA MET A 200 -9.00 -10.26 -27.31
C MET A 200 -8.81 -10.68 -28.77
N GLU A 201 -7.65 -11.23 -29.13
CA GLU A 201 -7.34 -11.71 -30.50
C GLU A 201 -8.24 -12.88 -30.92
N GLY A 202 -8.68 -13.72 -29.97
CA GLY A 202 -9.59 -14.84 -30.24
C GLY A 202 -11.06 -14.45 -30.48
N ARG A 203 -11.45 -13.19 -30.26
CA ARG A 203 -12.82 -12.71 -30.51
C ARG A 203 -12.91 -12.13 -31.93
N ALA A 204 -13.63 -12.82 -32.82
CA ALA A 204 -13.89 -12.34 -34.18
C ALA A 204 -14.75 -11.06 -34.17
N GLY A 205 -14.35 -10.04 -34.94
CA GLY A 205 -15.04 -8.74 -35.06
C GLY A 205 -14.43 -7.65 -34.17
N LEU A 206 -13.30 -7.09 -34.59
CA LEU A 206 -12.65 -6.00 -33.85
C LEU A 206 -13.34 -4.67 -34.18
N SER A 207 -14.11 -4.14 -33.23
CA SER A 207 -14.47 -2.72 -33.22
C SER A 207 -13.21 -1.84 -33.15
N THR A 208 -13.30 -0.58 -33.56
CA THR A 208 -12.22 0.40 -33.43
C THR A 208 -11.69 0.47 -31.99
N GLU A 209 -12.59 0.43 -31.01
CA GLU A 209 -12.28 0.43 -29.58
C GLU A 209 -11.44 -0.80 -29.16
N ASN A 210 -11.77 -2.00 -29.69
CA ASN A 210 -10.98 -3.19 -29.42
C ASN A 210 -9.57 -3.07 -30.00
N TRP A 211 -9.42 -2.50 -31.20
CA TRP A 211 -8.12 -2.29 -31.82
C TRP A 211 -7.23 -1.32 -31.04
N GLU A 212 -7.80 -0.18 -30.61
CA GLU A 212 -7.10 0.79 -29.77
C GLU A 212 -6.64 0.19 -28.45
N ARG A 213 -7.52 -0.56 -27.79
CA ARG A 213 -7.19 -1.26 -26.55
C ARG A 213 -6.09 -2.30 -26.75
N MET A 214 -6.12 -3.08 -27.82
CA MET A 214 -5.05 -4.02 -28.15
C MET A 214 -3.72 -3.32 -28.42
N ARG A 215 -3.74 -2.19 -29.13
CA ARG A 215 -2.54 -1.38 -29.39
C ARG A 215 -1.95 -0.83 -28.09
N ALA A 216 -2.80 -0.37 -27.17
CA ALA A 216 -2.37 0.08 -25.84
C ALA A 216 -1.69 -1.05 -25.06
N ILE A 217 -2.30 -2.25 -25.02
CA ILE A 217 -1.72 -3.43 -24.36
C ILE A 217 -0.37 -3.82 -25.00
N LYS A 218 -0.28 -3.88 -26.34
CA LYS A 218 0.98 -4.19 -27.05
C LYS A 218 2.08 -3.18 -26.73
N THR A 219 1.74 -1.89 -26.66
CA THR A 219 2.67 -0.82 -26.29
C THR A 219 3.14 -0.96 -24.84
N ARG A 220 2.23 -1.26 -23.92
CA ARG A 220 2.53 -1.49 -22.50
C ARG A 220 3.43 -2.72 -22.32
N LEU A 221 3.12 -3.81 -23.01
CA LEU A 221 3.94 -5.04 -23.03
C LEU A 221 5.38 -4.78 -23.49
N ALA A 222 5.56 -4.07 -24.61
CA ALA A 222 6.89 -3.73 -25.10
C ALA A 222 7.70 -2.92 -24.07
N ARG A 223 7.06 -1.98 -23.36
CA ARG A 223 7.71 -1.22 -22.28
C ARG A 223 8.08 -2.12 -21.08
N LEU A 224 7.18 -3.01 -20.65
CA LEU A 224 7.47 -3.96 -19.56
C LEU A 224 8.63 -4.89 -19.91
N GLU A 225 8.67 -5.40 -21.15
CA GLU A 225 9.74 -6.28 -21.63
C GLU A 225 11.08 -5.56 -21.71
N GLY A 226 11.09 -4.30 -22.17
CA GLY A 226 12.27 -3.45 -22.15
C GLY A 226 12.82 -3.23 -20.75
N ILE A 227 11.97 -2.93 -19.77
CA ILE A 227 12.39 -2.77 -18.37
C ILE A 227 12.93 -4.10 -17.81
N ARG A 228 12.25 -5.22 -18.08
CA ARG A 228 12.69 -6.55 -17.64
C ARG A 228 14.08 -6.91 -18.17
N ALA A 229 14.46 -6.47 -19.36
CA ALA A 229 15.78 -6.72 -19.92
C ALA A 229 16.91 -5.97 -19.18
N CYS A 230 16.59 -4.86 -18.50
CA CYS A 230 17.54 -4.01 -17.77
C CYS A 230 17.68 -4.36 -16.27
N LEU A 231 16.84 -5.27 -15.76
CA LEU A 231 16.82 -5.78 -14.38
C LEU A 231 17.65 -7.05 -14.24
#